data_AF-C5L3F6-F1
#
_entry.id   AF-C5L3F6-F1
#
_cell.length_a   1.000
_cell.length_b   1.000
_cell.length_c   1.000
_cell.angle_alpha   90.00
_cell.angle_beta   90.00
_cell.angle_gamma   90.00
#
_symmetry.space_group_name_H-M   'P 1'
#
loop_
_entity.id
_entity.type
_entity.pdbx_description
1 polymer ?
#
loop_
_entity_poly.entity_id
_entity_poly.type
_entity_poly.pdbx_seq_one_letter_code
_entity_poly.pdbx_strand_id
1 'polypeptide(L)'
;MKDMTIDPYCVVRMEGVWGTIYMVCIVLPILYAIPGDDAGSSENTLDSLMLFEHSKKMQTFLVVYVVFIFFGNCAAVIVTKILSAIHVTMFNAMQPAIVWFIGLFTYYLVTPAASFAEQWTAWSWLQLGGFLFLVYGQLVYADILHVPGFKRPIVQQAMPFATPTSVTALVPSVGVARKNA
;
A
#
# COMPACT_ATOMS: atom_id res chain seq x y z
N MET A 1 -3.17 4.87 -20.40
CA MET A 1 -4.54 4.94 -19.83
C MET A 1 -5.01 6.39 -19.66
N LYS A 2 -4.70 7.31 -20.59
CA LYS A 2 -5.20 8.70 -20.51
C LYS A 2 -6.56 8.89 -21.19
N ASP A 3 -7.00 7.92 -21.99
CA ASP A 3 -8.18 8.05 -22.87
C ASP A 3 -9.30 7.03 -22.59
N MET A 4 -9.21 6.24 -21.51
CA MET A 4 -10.27 5.30 -21.10
C MET A 4 -10.83 5.74 -19.76
N THR A 5 -12.03 6.33 -19.78
CA THR A 5 -12.81 6.71 -18.59
C THR A 5 -13.43 5.47 -17.93
N ILE A 6 -12.60 4.49 -17.57
CA ILE A 6 -13.05 3.35 -16.78
C ILE A 6 -13.08 3.77 -15.32
N ASP A 7 -14.19 3.45 -14.66
CA ASP A 7 -14.33 3.61 -13.23
C ASP A 7 -13.22 2.80 -12.52
N PRO A 8 -12.36 3.41 -11.67
CA PRO A 8 -11.31 2.70 -10.93
C PRO A 8 -11.82 1.47 -10.17
N TYR A 9 -13.07 1.46 -9.71
CA TYR A 9 -13.65 0.31 -9.04
C TYR A 9 -13.85 -0.89 -9.97
N CYS A 10 -14.11 -0.66 -11.26
CA CYS A 10 -14.25 -1.74 -12.24
C CYS A 10 -12.91 -2.45 -12.47
N VAL A 11 -11.81 -1.69 -12.48
CA VAL A 11 -10.45 -2.24 -12.62
C VAL A 11 -10.10 -3.14 -11.44
N VAL A 12 -10.32 -2.67 -10.21
CA VAL A 12 -10.05 -3.46 -8.99
C VAL A 12 -10.84 -4.77 -8.97
N ARG A 13 -12.13 -4.73 -9.37
CA ARG A 13 -12.94 -5.96 -9.47
C ARG A 13 -12.37 -6.94 -10.49
N MET A 14 -11.97 -6.44 -11.67
CA MET A 14 -11.45 -7.28 -12.74
C MET A 14 -10.12 -7.93 -12.33
N GLU A 15 -9.24 -7.17 -11.68
CA GLU A 15 -7.99 -7.68 -11.11
C GLU A 15 -8.24 -8.79 -10.09
N GLY A 16 -9.18 -8.59 -9.16
CA GLY A 16 -9.55 -9.62 -8.17
C GLY A 16 -10.14 -10.89 -8.80
N VAL A 17 -10.99 -10.75 -9.83
CA VAL A 17 -11.58 -11.91 -10.54
C VAL A 17 -10.51 -12.71 -11.26
N TRP A 18 -9.62 -12.05 -12.02
CA TRP A 18 -8.52 -12.73 -12.68
C TRP A 18 -7.55 -13.36 -11.69
N GLY A 19 -7.19 -12.66 -10.61
CA GLY A 19 -6.35 -13.21 -9.55
C GLY A 19 -6.95 -14.47 -8.92
N THR A 20 -8.26 -14.48 -8.68
CA THR A 20 -8.97 -15.67 -8.17
C THR A 20 -8.94 -16.81 -9.17
N ILE A 21 -9.19 -16.55 -10.46
CA ILE A 21 -9.12 -17.58 -11.51
C ILE A 21 -7.72 -18.16 -11.59
N TYR A 22 -6.68 -17.32 -11.59
CA TYR A 22 -5.28 -17.79 -11.63
C TYR A 22 -4.93 -18.64 -10.40
N MET A 23 -5.33 -18.20 -9.21
CA MET A 23 -5.06 -18.95 -7.98
C MET A 23 -5.77 -20.31 -7.98
N VAL A 24 -7.06 -20.35 -8.30
CA VAL A 24 -7.87 -21.59 -8.25
C VAL A 24 -7.53 -22.55 -9.38
N CYS A 25 -7.32 -22.07 -10.60
CA CYS A 25 -7.14 -22.93 -11.76
C CYS A 25 -5.68 -23.33 -12.02
N ILE A 26 -4.70 -22.55 -11.54
CA ILE A 26 -3.28 -22.78 -11.85
C ILE A 26 -2.48 -23.04 -10.57
N VAL A 27 -2.47 -22.09 -9.63
CA VAL A 27 -1.54 -22.15 -8.49
C VAL A 27 -1.90 -23.28 -7.53
N LEU A 28 -3.15 -23.36 -7.06
CA LEU A 28 -3.57 -24.37 -6.09
C LEU A 28 -3.45 -25.82 -6.64
N PRO A 29 -3.82 -26.12 -7.89
CA PRO A 29 -3.60 -27.46 -8.46
C PRO A 29 -2.13 -27.82 -8.58
N ILE A 30 -1.26 -26.86 -8.92
CA ILE A 30 0.19 -27.10 -8.98
C ILE A 30 0.75 -27.38 -7.59
N LEU A 31 0.40 -26.59 -6.58
CA LEU A 31 0.87 -26.80 -5.21
C LEU A 31 0.33 -28.11 -4.62
N TYR A 32 -0.86 -28.53 -5.02
CA TYR A 32 -1.41 -29.84 -4.66
C TYR A 32 -0.63 -31.02 -5.28
N ALA A 33 -0.10 -30.83 -6.50
CA ALA A 33 0.64 -31.87 -7.20
C ALA A 33 2.11 -32.00 -6.73
N ILE A 34 2.65 -31.00 -6.05
CA ILE A 34 4.01 -31.03 -5.51
C ILE A 34 4.00 -31.78 -4.18
N PRO A 35 4.75 -32.89 -4.03
CA PRO A 35 4.81 -33.64 -2.78
C PRO A 35 5.49 -32.79 -1.69
N GLY A 36 4.84 -32.70 -0.53
CA GLY A 36 5.31 -31.96 0.64
C GLY A 36 5.24 -32.80 1.92
N ASP A 37 5.88 -32.29 2.97
CA ASP A 37 6.07 -32.98 4.26
C ASP A 37 4.75 -33.18 5.04
N ASP A 38 3.75 -32.31 4.87
CA ASP A 38 2.48 -32.37 5.59
C ASP A 38 1.35 -32.95 4.71
N ALA A 39 0.94 -34.19 5.02
CA ALA A 39 -0.14 -34.92 4.35
C ALA A 39 0.06 -35.16 2.84
N GLY A 40 1.31 -35.25 2.37
CA GLY A 40 1.67 -35.75 1.03
C GLY A 40 1.58 -34.72 -0.10
N SER A 41 1.29 -33.46 0.22
CA SER A 41 1.27 -32.32 -0.71
C SER A 41 1.90 -31.11 -0.04
N SER A 42 2.52 -30.22 -0.81
CA SER A 42 3.07 -28.96 -0.29
C SER A 42 1.98 -28.00 0.19
N GLU A 43 0.78 -28.08 -0.38
CA GLU A 43 -0.40 -27.35 0.12
C GLU A 43 -1.65 -28.20 -0.05
N ASN A 44 -2.30 -28.51 1.07
CA ASN A 44 -3.56 -29.24 1.10
C ASN A 44 -4.73 -28.27 1.31
N THR A 45 -5.15 -27.62 0.23
CA THR A 45 -6.25 -26.63 0.28
C THR A 45 -7.55 -27.21 0.83
N LEU A 46 -7.81 -28.52 0.62
CA LEU A 46 -9.00 -29.19 1.15
C LEU A 46 -8.99 -29.27 2.68
N ASP A 47 -7.83 -29.52 3.29
CA ASP A 47 -7.68 -29.57 4.75
C ASP A 47 -7.85 -28.16 5.36
N SER A 48 -7.25 -27.16 4.72
CA SER A 48 -7.47 -25.75 5.06
C SER A 48 -8.95 -25.35 4.99
N LEU A 49 -9.71 -25.90 4.04
CA LEU A 49 -11.15 -25.66 3.93
C LEU A 49 -11.93 -26.29 5.09
N MET A 50 -11.55 -27.50 5.50
CA MET A 50 -12.16 -28.19 6.65
C MET A 50 -11.89 -27.44 7.95
N LEU A 51 -10.67 -26.92 8.12
CA LEU A 51 -10.29 -26.08 9.25
C LEU A 51 -11.09 -24.77 9.27
N PHE A 52 -11.33 -24.19 8.09
CA PHE A 52 -12.15 -22.99 7.93
C PHE A 52 -13.59 -23.24 8.36
N GLU A 53 -14.20 -24.36 7.97
CA GLU A 53 -15.58 -24.68 8.34
C GLU A 53 -15.78 -24.84 9.86
N HIS A 54 -14.80 -25.44 10.54
CA HIS A 54 -14.94 -25.80 11.95
C HIS A 54 -14.55 -24.68 12.94
N SER A 55 -13.71 -23.71 12.55
CA SER A 55 -13.18 -22.69 13.47
C SER A 55 -13.76 -21.30 13.26
N LYS A 56 -14.76 -20.92 14.08
CA LYS A 56 -15.37 -19.58 14.05
C LYS A 56 -14.38 -18.43 14.30
N LYS A 57 -13.33 -18.66 15.10
CA LYS A 57 -12.30 -17.63 15.36
C LYS A 57 -11.49 -17.33 14.11
N MET A 58 -11.12 -18.38 13.36
CA MET A 58 -10.36 -18.23 12.11
C MET A 58 -11.19 -17.56 11.03
N GLN A 59 -12.49 -17.90 10.92
CA GLN A 59 -13.41 -17.26 9.99
C GLN A 59 -13.48 -15.74 10.20
N THR A 60 -13.63 -15.28 11.44
CA THR A 60 -13.68 -13.84 11.74
C THR A 60 -12.40 -13.12 11.33
N PHE A 61 -11.23 -13.68 11.65
CA PHE A 61 -9.95 -13.08 11.26
C PHE A 61 -9.80 -13.02 9.73
N LEU A 62 -10.21 -14.07 9.02
CA LEU A 62 -10.16 -14.11 7.57
C LEU A 62 -11.08 -13.07 6.93
N VAL A 63 -12.32 -12.93 7.41
CA VAL A 63 -13.26 -11.92 6.91
C VAL A 63 -12.69 -10.51 7.11
N VAL A 64 -12.19 -10.21 8.31
CA VAL A 64 -11.55 -8.93 8.60
C VAL A 64 -10.37 -8.70 7.66
N TYR A 65 -9.49 -9.68 7.50
CA TYR A 65 -8.32 -9.60 6.61
C TYR A 65 -8.70 -9.33 5.15
N VAL A 66 -9.69 -10.04 4.61
CA VAL A 66 -10.19 -9.83 3.23
C VAL A 66 -10.74 -8.42 3.05
N VAL A 67 -11.51 -7.91 4.03
CA VAL A 67 -12.05 -6.55 4.01
C VAL A 67 -10.93 -5.51 4.01
N PHE A 68 -9.91 -5.69 4.86
CA PHE A 68 -8.73 -4.81 4.90
C PHE A 68 -7.97 -4.77 3.57
N ILE A 69 -7.71 -5.93 2.96
CA ILE A 69 -7.05 -6.02 1.66
C ILE A 69 -7.90 -5.36 0.57
N PHE A 70 -9.21 -5.55 0.59
CA PHE A 70 -10.11 -4.94 -0.38
C PHE A 70 -10.04 -3.41 -0.33
N PHE A 71 -10.10 -2.82 0.87
CA PHE A 71 -9.96 -1.38 1.04
C PHE A 71 -8.54 -0.89 0.67
N GLY A 72 -7.50 -1.66 1.00
CA GLY A 72 -6.13 -1.35 0.60
C GLY A 72 -5.95 -1.29 -0.92
N ASN A 73 -6.47 -2.26 -1.65
CA ASN A 73 -6.43 -2.28 -3.12
C ASN A 73 -7.26 -1.15 -3.73
N CYS A 74 -8.45 -0.87 -3.20
CA CYS A 74 -9.25 0.28 -3.61
C CYS A 74 -8.48 1.59 -3.42
N ALA A 75 -7.87 1.78 -2.25
CA ALA A 75 -7.08 2.96 -1.95
C ALA A 75 -5.87 3.09 -2.89
N ALA A 76 -5.15 2.00 -3.17
CA ALA A 76 -3.99 2.01 -4.07
C ALA A 76 -4.35 2.49 -5.49
N VAL A 77 -5.48 2.02 -6.04
CA VAL A 77 -5.95 2.44 -7.38
C VAL A 77 -6.41 3.90 -7.37
N ILE A 78 -7.13 4.34 -6.31
CA ILE A 78 -7.56 5.73 -6.16
C ILE A 78 -6.35 6.67 -6.05
N VAL A 79 -5.36 6.35 -5.21
CA VAL A 79 -4.16 7.16 -5.03
C VAL A 79 -3.35 7.20 -6.32
N THR A 80 -3.24 6.09 -7.06
CA THR A 80 -2.57 6.06 -8.38
C THR A 80 -3.24 7.02 -9.36
N LYS A 81 -4.57 7.09 -9.36
CA LYS A 81 -5.34 8.00 -10.22
C LYS A 81 -5.11 9.48 -9.87
N ILE A 82 -4.96 9.80 -8.57
CA ILE A 82 -4.86 11.19 -8.10
C ILE A 82 -3.41 11.71 -8.13
N LEU A 83 -2.45 10.92 -7.66
CA LEU A 83 -1.08 11.37 -7.37
C LEU A 83 -0.02 10.83 -8.35
N SER A 84 -0.30 9.75 -9.09
CA SER A 84 0.62 8.91 -9.90
C SER A 84 1.15 7.65 -9.19
N ALA A 85 1.57 6.69 -10.02
CA ALA A 85 2.09 5.39 -9.60
C ALA A 85 3.35 5.49 -8.72
N ILE A 86 4.19 6.52 -8.92
CA ILE A 86 5.44 6.70 -8.16
C ILE A 86 5.12 6.91 -6.67
N HIS A 87 4.13 7.75 -6.37
CA HIS A 87 3.73 7.98 -4.98
C HIS A 87 3.23 6.70 -4.33
N VAL A 88 2.40 5.91 -5.01
CA VAL A 88 1.93 4.61 -4.49
C VAL A 88 3.10 3.66 -4.22
N THR A 89 4.09 3.58 -5.12
CA THR A 89 5.27 2.75 -4.86
C THR A 89 6.08 3.23 -3.66
N MET A 90 6.15 4.54 -3.42
CA MET A 90 6.78 5.09 -2.22
C MET A 90 5.98 4.77 -0.96
N PHE A 91 4.64 4.81 -1.02
CA PHE A 91 3.80 4.42 0.11
C PHE A 91 3.95 2.92 0.43
N ASN A 92 3.95 2.07 -0.59
CA ASN A 92 4.12 0.63 -0.41
C ASN A 92 5.49 0.29 0.19
N ALA A 93 6.53 1.05 -0.15
CA ALA A 93 7.87 0.87 0.42
C ALA A 93 7.92 1.14 1.93
N MET A 94 7.04 1.99 2.48
CA MET A 94 7.01 2.28 3.92
C MET A 94 6.25 1.22 4.74
N GLN A 95 5.37 0.45 4.11
CA GLN A 95 4.50 -0.51 4.81
C GLN A 95 5.27 -1.52 5.68
N PRO A 96 6.38 -2.14 5.22
CA PRO A 96 7.15 -3.05 6.06
C PRO A 96 7.71 -2.39 7.32
N ALA A 97 8.05 -1.09 7.26
CA ALA A 97 8.53 -0.35 8.43
C ALA A 97 7.44 -0.24 9.50
N ILE A 98 6.21 0.08 9.09
CA ILE A 98 5.05 0.18 9.99
C ILE A 98 4.75 -1.17 10.64
N VAL A 99 4.75 -2.25 9.85
CA VAL A 99 4.52 -3.61 10.36
C VAL A 99 5.60 -4.00 11.37
N TRP A 100 6.86 -3.68 11.08
CA TRP A 100 7.97 -3.91 12.00
C TRP A 100 7.82 -3.15 13.33
N PHE A 101 7.45 -1.87 13.28
CA PHE A 101 7.16 -1.09 14.48
C PHE A 101 6.00 -1.69 15.30
N ILE A 102 4.93 -2.15 14.65
CA ILE A 102 3.79 -2.80 15.32
C ILE A 102 4.24 -4.13 15.95
N GLY A 103 5.08 -4.91 15.28
CA GLY A 103 5.66 -6.15 15.81
C GLY A 103 6.45 -5.91 17.10
N LEU A 104 7.33 -4.91 17.07
CA LEU A 104 8.12 -4.50 18.24
C LEU A 104 7.22 -3.98 19.37
N PHE A 105 6.24 -3.13 19.05
CA PHE A 105 5.26 -2.62 20.01
C PHE A 105 4.48 -3.75 20.71
N THR A 106 4.06 -4.76 19.93
CA THR A 106 3.27 -5.89 20.42
C THR A 106 4.09 -6.77 21.37
N TYR A 107 5.38 -6.97 21.08
CA TYR A 107 6.32 -7.71 21.94
C TYR A 107 6.44 -7.06 23.33
N TYR A 108 6.60 -5.74 23.40
CA TYR A 108 6.86 -5.05 24.66
C TYR A 108 5.61 -4.68 25.47
N LEU A 109 4.47 -4.42 24.82
CA LEU A 109 3.30 -3.82 25.50
C LEU A 109 2.05 -4.70 25.56
N VAL A 110 1.93 -5.72 24.71
CA VAL A 110 0.69 -6.50 24.60
C VAL A 110 0.87 -7.90 25.15
N THR A 111 1.83 -8.67 24.64
CA THR A 111 2.08 -10.03 25.13
C THR A 111 3.54 -10.45 24.85
N PRO A 112 4.43 -10.36 25.85
CA PRO A 112 5.84 -10.77 25.72
C PRO A 112 6.06 -12.26 25.38
N ALA A 113 5.02 -13.08 25.48
CA ALA A 113 5.04 -14.52 25.26
C ALA A 113 4.41 -14.98 23.93
N ALA A 114 3.91 -14.05 23.10
CA ALA A 114 3.40 -14.41 21.79
C ALA A 114 4.60 -14.65 20.85
N SER A 115 4.80 -15.87 20.36
CA SER A 115 5.92 -16.23 19.46
C SER A 115 5.91 -15.50 18.11
N PHE A 116 4.90 -14.67 17.86
CA PHE A 116 4.69 -13.94 16.61
C PHE A 116 5.23 -12.51 16.65
N ALA A 117 5.67 -12.02 17.81
CA ALA A 117 6.17 -10.65 17.97
C ALA A 117 7.71 -10.61 17.90
N GLU A 118 8.27 -9.59 17.24
CA GLU A 118 9.71 -9.45 17.00
C GLU A 118 10.39 -8.79 18.21
N GLN A 119 11.39 -9.45 18.78
CA GLN A 119 12.23 -8.90 19.84
C GLN A 119 13.29 -7.95 19.26
N TRP A 120 13.66 -6.91 20.02
CA TRP A 120 14.83 -6.10 19.67
C TRP A 120 16.12 -6.93 19.75
N THR A 121 16.83 -7.06 18.63
CA THR A 121 18.11 -7.77 18.54
C THR A 121 19.22 -6.84 18.05
N ALA A 122 20.47 -7.32 18.03
CA ALA A 122 21.59 -6.55 17.47
C ALA A 122 21.37 -6.19 15.98
N TRP A 123 20.65 -7.03 15.23
CA TRP A 123 20.32 -6.79 13.81
C TRP A 123 19.19 -5.78 13.61
N SER A 124 18.39 -5.51 14.64
CA SER A 124 17.33 -4.49 14.59
C SER A 124 17.89 -3.09 14.36
N TRP A 125 19.15 -2.84 14.70
CA TRP A 125 19.85 -1.60 14.35
C TRP A 125 20.04 -1.43 12.84
N LEU A 126 20.32 -2.52 12.12
CA LEU A 126 20.45 -2.50 10.67
C LEU A 126 19.09 -2.28 9.99
N GLN A 127 18.03 -2.94 10.50
CA GLN A 127 16.66 -2.73 10.03
C GLN A 127 16.22 -1.29 10.23
N LEU A 128 16.45 -0.72 11.42
CA LEU A 128 16.15 0.68 11.71
C LEU A 128 16.92 1.62 10.77
N GLY A 129 18.21 1.36 10.54
CA GLY A 129 19.01 2.10 9.56
C GLY A 129 18.41 2.05 8.14
N GLY A 130 17.94 0.87 7.72
CA GLY A 130 17.23 0.69 6.45
C GLY A 130 15.95 1.51 6.35
N PHE A 131 15.13 1.54 7.41
CA PHE A 131 13.90 2.35 7.42
C PHE A 131 14.19 3.86 7.46
N LEU A 132 15.21 4.30 8.19
CA LEU A 132 15.64 5.70 8.19
C LEU A 132 16.15 6.12 6.81
N PHE A 133 16.93 5.26 6.14
CA PHE A 133 17.38 5.49 4.77
C PHE A 133 16.21 5.56 3.79
N LEU A 134 15.22 4.68 3.96
CA LEU A 134 13.99 4.70 3.19
C LEU A 134 13.31 6.07 3.34
N VAL A 135 12.97 6.48 4.56
CA VAL A 135 12.32 7.77 4.86
C VAL A 135 13.12 8.96 4.31
N TYR A 136 14.44 8.94 4.48
CA TYR A 136 15.33 9.96 3.90
C TYR A 136 15.17 10.05 2.37
N GLY A 137 15.12 8.91 1.68
CA GLY A 137 14.85 8.86 0.24
C GLY A 137 13.52 9.51 -0.16
N GLN A 138 12.46 9.31 0.63
CA GLN A 138 11.18 9.98 0.35
C GLN A 138 11.22 11.48 0.65
N LEU A 139 11.92 11.92 1.70
CA LEU A 139 12.08 13.36 2.00
C LEU A 139 12.88 14.09 0.91
N VAL A 140 13.88 13.43 0.33
CA VAL A 140 14.66 13.95 -0.81
C VAL A 140 13.83 13.97 -2.10
N TYR A 141 12.88 13.04 -2.25
CA TYR A 141 11.93 13.05 -3.37
C TYR A 141 10.87 14.13 -3.23
N ALA A 142 10.34 14.32 -2.02
CA ALA A 142 9.37 15.35 -1.68
C ALA A 142 9.94 16.78 -1.69
N ASP A 143 11.24 16.93 -2.01
CA ASP A 143 11.99 18.19 -2.03
C ASP A 143 12.01 18.93 -0.68
N ILE A 144 11.79 18.19 0.42
CA ILE A 144 11.86 18.74 1.79
C ILE A 144 13.32 18.84 2.23
N LEU A 145 14.15 17.87 1.85
CA LEU A 145 15.58 17.84 2.15
C LEU A 145 16.41 18.12 0.89
N HIS A 146 17.09 19.26 0.88
CA HIS A 146 18.03 19.62 -0.17
C HIS A 146 19.37 18.93 0.05
N VAL A 147 19.79 18.11 -0.92
CA VAL A 147 21.13 17.52 -0.96
C VAL A 147 22.11 18.53 -1.55
N PRO A 148 23.15 18.95 -0.80
CA PRO A 148 24.12 19.92 -1.30
C PRO A 148 24.91 19.33 -2.48
N GLY A 149 24.83 19.99 -3.65
CA GLY A 149 25.56 19.62 -4.86
C GLY A 149 24.71 19.16 -6.05
N PHE A 150 23.41 18.90 -5.87
CA PHE A 150 22.53 18.49 -6.97
C PHE A 150 21.67 19.65 -7.48
N LYS A 151 22.05 20.25 -8.62
CA LYS A 151 21.20 21.23 -9.32
C LYS A 151 20.08 20.48 -10.03
N ARG A 152 18.85 20.60 -9.53
CA ARG A 152 17.69 19.96 -10.14
C ARG A 152 17.20 20.79 -11.33
N PRO A 153 16.79 20.16 -12.45
CA PRO A 153 16.02 20.86 -13.45
C PRO A 153 14.72 21.36 -12.81
N ILE A 154 14.29 22.56 -13.18
CA ILE A 154 13.02 23.13 -12.75
C ILE A 154 11.94 22.24 -13.37
N VAL A 155 11.43 21.28 -12.60
CA VAL A 155 10.28 20.50 -13.03
C VAL A 155 9.11 21.48 -12.98
N GLN A 156 8.74 22.00 -14.14
CA GLN A 156 7.48 22.68 -14.33
C GLN A 156 6.42 21.73 -13.78
N GLN A 157 5.82 22.07 -12.63
CA GLN A 157 4.74 21.28 -12.04
C GLN A 157 3.78 20.94 -13.17
N ALA A 158 3.66 19.66 -13.52
CA ALA A 158 2.51 19.21 -14.27
C ALA A 158 1.34 19.73 -13.46
N MET A 159 0.56 20.65 -14.07
CA MET A 159 -0.41 21.49 -13.38
C MET A 159 -1.12 20.67 -12.30
N PRO A 160 -1.20 21.15 -11.04
CA PRO A 160 -1.99 20.46 -10.03
C PRO A 160 -3.34 20.17 -10.67
N PHE A 161 -3.72 18.88 -10.72
CA PHE A 161 -5.08 18.50 -11.10
C PHE A 161 -5.98 19.42 -10.30
N ALA A 162 -6.69 20.32 -10.99
CA ALA A 162 -7.37 21.43 -10.37
C ALA A 162 -8.39 20.87 -9.39
N THR A 163 -7.99 20.78 -8.12
CA THR A 163 -8.93 20.69 -7.01
C THR A 163 -9.82 21.92 -7.15
N PRO A 164 -11.16 21.80 -7.13
CA PRO A 164 -12.07 22.94 -7.32
C PRO A 164 -11.76 24.13 -6.40
N THR A 165 -11.06 23.89 -5.28
CA THR A 165 -10.54 24.90 -4.35
C THR A 165 -9.47 25.83 -4.94
N SER A 166 -8.63 25.38 -5.87
CA SER A 166 -7.55 26.20 -6.45
C SER A 166 -8.03 27.12 -7.59
N VAL A 167 -9.20 26.86 -8.17
CA VAL A 167 -9.81 27.73 -9.19
C VAL A 167 -10.34 29.02 -8.56
N THR A 168 -10.83 28.96 -7.32
CA THR A 168 -11.32 30.14 -6.58
C THR A 168 -10.18 31.10 -6.21
N ALA A 169 -8.96 30.62 -6.02
CA ALA A 169 -7.80 31.44 -5.69
C ALA A 169 -7.25 32.24 -6.89
N LEU A 170 -7.71 31.95 -8.12
CA LEU A 170 -7.26 32.60 -9.35
C LEU A 170 -8.26 33.60 -9.93
N VAL A 171 -9.32 33.97 -9.21
CA VAL A 171 -10.15 35.13 -9.61
C VAL A 171 -9.37 36.40 -9.25
N PRO A 172 -8.84 37.18 -10.20
CA PRO A 172 -8.30 38.49 -9.89
C PRO A 172 -9.48 39.34 -9.48
N SER A 173 -9.46 39.87 -8.25
CA SER A 173 -10.38 40.93 -7.85
C SER A 173 -10.19 42.11 -8.80
N VAL A 174 -11.08 42.26 -9.78
CA VAL A 174 -11.12 43.42 -10.67
C VAL A 174 -11.45 44.64 -9.82
N GLY A 175 -10.39 45.31 -9.37
CA GLY A 175 -10.47 46.62 -8.74
C GLY A 175 -10.97 47.63 -9.76
N VAL A 176 -12.18 48.12 -9.56
CA VAL A 176 -12.78 49.22 -10.33
C VAL A 176 -11.94 50.48 -10.07
N ALA A 177 -11.06 50.80 -11.01
CA ALA A 177 -10.33 52.06 -11.03
C ALA A 177 -11.30 53.20 -11.38
N ARG A 178 -11.57 54.03 -10.38
CA ARG A 178 -12.34 55.27 -10.42
C ARG A 178 -11.67 56.28 -11.37
N LYS A 179 -12.32 56.65 -12.47
CA LYS A 179 -11.93 57.83 -13.28
C LYS A 179 -12.65 59.06 -12.72
N ASN A 180 -11.88 59.98 -12.14
CA ASN A 180 -12.27 61.36 -11.88
C ASN A 180 -11.57 62.26 -12.91
N ALA A 181 -12.23 63.37 -13.23
CA ALA A 181 -11.87 64.47 -14.14
C ALA A 181 -12.16 64.22 -15.63
#